data_AF-A0A3C1KHR6-F1
#
_entry.id   AF-A0A3C1KHR6-F1
#
_cell.length_a   1.000
_cell.length_b   1.000
_cell.length_c   1.000
_cell.angle_alpha   90.00
_cell.angle_beta   90.00
_cell.angle_gamma   90.00
#
_symmetry.space_group_name_H-M   'P 1'
#
loop_
_entity.id
_entity.type
_entity.pdbx_description
1 polymer ?
#
loop_
_entity_poly.entity_id
_entity_poly.type
_entity_poly.pdbx_seq_one_letter_code
_entity_poly.pdbx_strand_id
1 'polypeptide(L)'
;MEYQQNFDVIVIGGGHAGTEACLAAARMGCRTLLLTHSVDTLGQMSCNPAIGGIGKSHLVREVDALGGAMARATDRAGIQFRVLNARKGPAVRATRAQADRVLYRNAIREIIEAQPGLSIFQQPVDDLLVEQGRVAGAITQMGLIFRAPTVVLTTGTFLGGKIHIGLQNSSGGRAGDPPSIALAQRLREMPFRVDRLKTGTPPRIDARSVDFSSLEEQWGDSDAP
;
A
#
# COMPACT_ATOMS: atom_id res chain seq x y z
N MET A 1 12.73 -9.55 -23.68
CA MET A 1 12.79 -8.26 -24.40
C MET A 1 13.14 -7.19 -23.38
N GLU A 2 13.96 -6.20 -23.72
CA GLU A 2 14.39 -5.16 -22.76
C GLU A 2 13.70 -3.84 -23.06
N TYR A 3 13.22 -3.15 -22.02
CA TYR A 3 12.65 -1.82 -22.15
C TYR A 3 13.75 -0.79 -22.42
N GLN A 4 13.54 0.11 -23.39
CA GLN A 4 14.62 0.99 -23.88
C GLN A 4 15.11 2.03 -22.87
N GLN A 5 14.27 2.41 -21.89
CA GLN A 5 14.64 3.39 -20.87
C GLN A 5 15.08 2.69 -19.58
N ASN A 6 16.21 3.17 -19.04
CA ASN A 6 16.68 2.77 -17.72
C ASN A 6 16.07 3.68 -16.64
N PHE A 7 15.80 3.08 -15.49
CA PHE A 7 15.31 3.76 -14.29
C PHE A 7 16.40 3.78 -13.22
N ASP A 8 16.28 4.71 -12.27
CA ASP A 8 17.20 4.79 -11.14
C ASP A 8 16.65 3.95 -9.97
N VAL A 9 15.32 3.91 -9.81
CA VAL A 9 14.60 3.11 -8.81
C VAL A 9 13.40 2.40 -9.45
N ILE A 10 13.26 1.10 -9.19
CA ILE A 10 12.04 0.34 -9.46
C ILE A 10 11.35 0.03 -8.13
N VAL A 11 10.05 0.30 -8.03
CA VAL A 11 9.22 -0.07 -6.89
C VAL A 11 8.20 -1.12 -7.33
N ILE A 12 8.13 -2.24 -6.62
CA ILE A 12 7.25 -3.37 -6.95
C ILE A 12 6.10 -3.43 -5.95
N GLY A 13 4.92 -3.02 -6.41
CA GLY A 13 3.64 -3.08 -5.68
C GLY A 13 3.18 -1.71 -5.18
N GLY A 14 2.09 -1.19 -5.74
CA GLY A 14 1.54 0.14 -5.43
C GLY A 14 0.61 0.21 -4.21
N GLY A 15 0.92 -0.55 -3.15
CA GLY A 15 0.26 -0.41 -1.84
C GLY A 15 0.80 0.79 -1.06
N HIS A 16 0.33 0.99 0.18
CA HIS A 16 0.71 2.15 1.02
C HIS A 16 2.23 2.39 1.10
N ALA A 17 3.03 1.34 1.30
CA ALA A 17 4.49 1.45 1.35
C ALA A 17 5.10 1.80 -0.03
N GLY A 18 4.59 1.19 -1.11
CA GLY A 18 5.06 1.46 -2.46
C GLY A 18 4.74 2.86 -2.93
N THR A 19 3.57 3.39 -2.56
CA THR A 19 3.20 4.78 -2.80
C THR A 19 4.24 5.74 -2.22
N GLU A 20 4.53 5.63 -0.91
CA GLU A 20 5.49 6.53 -0.28
C GLU A 20 6.91 6.34 -0.82
N ALA A 21 7.33 5.10 -1.10
CA ALA A 21 8.64 4.81 -1.71
C ALA A 21 8.81 5.44 -3.09
N CYS A 22 7.79 5.31 -3.96
CA CYS A 22 7.81 5.92 -5.29
C CYS A 22 7.88 7.44 -5.23
N LEU A 23 7.04 8.04 -4.38
CA LEU A 23 6.97 9.49 -4.24
C LEU A 23 8.27 10.04 -3.67
N ALA A 24 8.84 9.38 -2.65
CA ALA A 24 10.13 9.77 -2.09
C ALA A 24 11.24 9.74 -3.15
N ALA A 25 11.40 8.62 -3.86
CA ALA A 25 12.42 8.49 -4.90
C ALA A 25 12.25 9.53 -6.02
N ALA A 26 11.04 9.68 -6.55
CA ALA A 26 10.77 10.63 -7.63
C ALA A 26 11.01 12.09 -7.20
N ARG A 27 10.62 12.47 -5.97
CA ARG A 27 10.85 13.82 -5.44
C ARG A 27 12.31 14.12 -5.11
N MET A 28 13.12 13.08 -4.90
CA MET A 28 14.56 13.20 -4.81
C MET A 28 15.24 13.33 -6.19
N GLY A 29 14.46 13.34 -7.28
CA GLY A 29 14.96 13.49 -8.65
C GLY A 29 15.33 12.17 -9.34
N CYS A 30 15.05 11.02 -8.73
CA CYS A 30 15.28 9.72 -9.34
C CYS A 30 14.19 9.39 -10.37
N ARG A 31 14.57 8.93 -11.56
CA ARG A 31 13.63 8.33 -12.51
C ARG A 31 13.11 7.04 -11.92
N THR A 32 11.84 7.04 -11.57
CA THR A 32 11.24 5.97 -10.77
C THR A 32 10.19 5.23 -11.58
N LEU A 33 10.22 3.90 -11.54
CA LEU A 33 9.19 3.05 -12.14
C LEU A 33 8.40 2.33 -11.06
N LEU A 34 7.07 2.50 -11.05
CA LEU A 34 6.16 1.69 -10.27
C LEU A 34 5.63 0.52 -11.12
N LEU A 35 5.99 -0.71 -10.75
CA LEU A 35 5.40 -1.93 -11.27
C LEU A 35 4.26 -2.39 -10.36
N THR A 36 3.07 -2.59 -10.91
CA THR A 36 1.87 -3.00 -10.15
C THR A 36 1.00 -3.95 -10.94
N HIS A 37 0.28 -4.86 -10.27
CA HIS A 37 -0.70 -5.75 -10.93
C HIS A 37 -1.88 -4.95 -11.50
N SER A 38 -2.30 -3.89 -10.81
CA SER A 38 -3.44 -3.06 -11.21
C SER A 38 -3.26 -1.62 -10.77
N VAL A 39 -3.42 -0.68 -11.70
CA VAL A 39 -3.43 0.77 -11.44
C VAL A 39 -4.69 1.17 -10.68
N ASP A 40 -5.80 0.45 -10.85
CA ASP A 40 -7.06 0.74 -10.17
C ASP A 40 -7.04 0.38 -8.68
N THR A 41 -5.98 -0.28 -8.20
CA THR A 41 -5.82 -0.70 -6.79
C THR A 41 -4.75 0.10 -6.03
N LEU A 42 -4.18 1.14 -6.65
CA LEU A 42 -3.21 2.03 -6.01
C LEU A 42 -3.79 2.69 -4.76
N GLY A 43 -3.12 2.56 -3.61
CA GLY A 43 -3.62 3.11 -2.34
C GLY A 43 -4.85 2.40 -1.76
N GLN A 44 -5.24 1.22 -2.26
CA GLN A 44 -6.43 0.51 -1.77
C GLN A 44 -6.31 0.10 -0.29
N MET A 45 -7.29 0.51 0.51
CA MET A 45 -7.47 0.09 1.91
C MET A 45 -8.17 -1.27 2.00
N SER A 46 -7.40 -2.35 2.15
CA SER A 46 -7.95 -3.72 2.18
C SER A 46 -8.61 -4.11 3.51
N CYS A 47 -8.18 -3.50 4.62
CA CYS A 47 -8.63 -3.84 5.97
C CYS A 47 -9.58 -2.76 6.53
N ASN A 48 -9.14 -1.97 7.50
CA ASN A 48 -9.96 -0.93 8.13
C ASN A 48 -10.10 0.30 7.22
N PRO A 49 -11.29 0.89 7.02
CA PRO A 49 -11.43 2.19 6.35
C PRO A 49 -11.02 3.36 7.28
N ALA A 50 -9.79 3.32 7.82
CA ALA A 50 -9.32 4.31 8.77
C ALA A 50 -7.80 4.50 8.76
N ILE A 51 -7.36 5.73 9.00
CA ILE A 51 -5.96 6.12 9.15
C ILE A 51 -5.73 6.73 10.53
N GLY A 52 -4.53 6.53 11.08
CA GLY A 52 -4.16 6.99 12.41
C GLY A 52 -4.68 6.08 13.54
N GLY A 53 -4.94 6.67 14.69
CA GLY A 53 -5.13 5.98 15.97
C GLY A 53 -3.86 5.95 16.82
N ILE A 54 -3.93 5.35 18.00
CA ILE A 54 -2.80 5.29 18.94
C ILE A 54 -1.58 4.63 18.26
N GLY A 55 -0.41 5.26 18.40
CA GLY A 55 0.83 4.89 17.71
C GLY A 55 0.83 5.31 16.23
N LYS A 56 -0.20 4.95 15.47
CA LYS A 56 -0.28 5.20 14.02
C LYS A 56 -0.37 6.68 13.65
N SER A 57 -1.06 7.49 14.45
CA SER A 57 -1.23 8.93 14.18
C SER A 57 0.12 9.66 14.12
N HIS A 58 1.05 9.30 15.00
CA HIS A 58 2.37 9.92 15.03
C HIS A 58 3.15 9.57 13.77
N LEU A 59 3.15 8.29 13.38
CA LEU A 59 3.75 7.84 12.12
C LEU A 59 3.13 8.54 10.89
N VAL A 60 1.81 8.75 10.86
CA VAL A 60 1.15 9.49 9.77
C VAL A 60 1.67 10.93 9.71
N ARG A 61 1.77 11.62 10.85
CA ARG A 61 2.29 13.00 10.91
C ARG A 61 3.78 13.09 10.62
N GLU A 62 4.57 12.08 11.01
CA GLU A 62 5.99 11.98 10.67
C GLU A 62 6.18 11.79 9.16
N VAL A 63 5.40 10.90 8.53
CA VAL A 63 5.39 10.73 7.08
C VAL A 63 5.00 12.03 6.37
N ASP A 64 4.00 12.74 6.88
CA ASP A 64 3.59 14.05 6.34
C ASP A 64 4.69 15.11 6.46
N ALA A 65 5.37 15.19 7.61
CA ALA A 65 6.49 16.09 7.82
C ALA A 65 7.67 15.81 6.88
N LEU A 66 7.86 14.54 6.48
CA LEU A 66 8.82 14.12 5.45
C LEU A 66 8.29 14.32 4.01
N GLY A 67 7.09 14.89 3.87
CA GLY A 67 6.47 15.23 2.59
C GLY A 67 5.64 14.11 1.97
N GLY A 68 5.34 13.02 2.68
CA GLY A 68 4.59 11.87 2.18
C GLY A 68 3.13 12.19 1.77
N ALA A 69 2.45 11.21 1.19
CA ALA A 69 1.09 11.38 0.67
C ALA A 69 -0.02 10.97 1.66
N MET A 70 0.28 10.09 2.63
CA MET A 70 -0.72 9.45 3.47
C MET A 70 -1.63 10.43 4.20
N ALA A 71 -1.09 11.48 4.82
CA ALA A 71 -1.89 12.47 5.54
C ALA A 71 -2.77 13.28 4.58
N ARG A 72 -2.20 13.83 3.51
CA ARG A 72 -2.96 14.60 2.49
C ARG A 72 -4.08 13.78 1.85
N ALA A 73 -3.84 12.51 1.53
CA ALA A 73 -4.87 11.63 0.99
C ALA A 73 -5.96 11.33 2.05
N THR A 74 -5.59 11.26 3.33
CA THR A 74 -6.55 11.12 4.43
C THR A 74 -7.41 12.38 4.56
N ASP A 75 -6.82 13.58 4.51
CA ASP A 75 -7.56 14.84 4.63
C ASP A 75 -8.57 15.01 3.49
N ARG A 76 -8.22 14.56 2.27
CA ARG A 76 -9.11 14.58 1.10
C ARG A 76 -10.25 13.55 1.15
N ALA A 77 -10.10 12.49 1.93
CA ALA A 77 -11.02 11.34 1.94
C ALA A 77 -11.67 11.08 3.29
N GLY A 78 -11.32 11.87 4.31
CA GLY A 78 -11.80 11.69 5.67
C GLY A 78 -13.27 12.03 5.79
N ILE A 79 -14.03 11.11 6.39
CA ILE A 79 -15.47 11.27 6.66
C ILE A 79 -15.79 11.46 8.15
N GLN A 80 -14.80 11.23 9.02
CA GLN A 80 -14.89 11.47 10.46
C GLN A 80 -13.48 11.61 11.03
N PHE A 81 -13.22 12.65 11.83
CA PHE A 81 -11.96 12.84 12.54
C PHE A 81 -12.20 12.91 14.05
N ARG A 82 -11.29 12.30 14.83
CA ARG A 82 -11.34 12.30 16.30
C ARG A 82 -9.95 12.32 16.92
N VAL A 83 -9.82 13.02 18.04
CA VAL A 83 -8.66 12.99 18.93
C VAL A 83 -8.87 11.92 20.00
N LEU A 84 -8.16 10.82 19.88
CA LEU A 84 -8.07 9.80 20.91
C LEU A 84 -7.22 10.33 22.08
N ASN A 85 -7.56 9.89 23.30
CA ASN A 85 -6.92 10.36 24.53
C ASN A 85 -7.01 11.89 24.74
N ALA A 86 -8.03 12.56 24.21
CA ALA A 86 -8.17 14.03 24.30
C ALA A 86 -8.08 14.59 25.73
N ARG A 87 -8.60 13.86 26.73
CA ARG A 87 -8.54 14.22 28.16
C ARG A 87 -7.17 14.03 28.82
N LYS A 88 -6.21 13.42 28.12
CA LYS A 88 -4.83 13.21 28.59
C LYS A 88 -3.89 14.27 28.01
N GLY A 89 -2.66 14.32 28.51
CA GLY A 89 -1.63 15.24 28.05
C GLY A 89 -1.27 15.06 26.56
N PRO A 90 -0.74 16.09 25.89
CA PRO A 90 -0.45 16.07 24.46
C PRO A 90 0.41 14.89 23.98
N ALA A 91 1.36 14.45 24.80
CA ALA A 91 2.29 13.35 24.48
C ALA A 91 1.62 11.99 24.17
N VAL A 92 0.36 11.80 24.57
CA VAL A 92 -0.37 10.53 24.37
C VAL A 92 -1.65 10.70 23.54
N ARG A 93 -1.90 11.90 23.01
CA ARG A 93 -3.02 12.16 22.10
C ARG A 93 -2.72 11.56 20.73
N ALA A 94 -3.76 11.15 20.01
CA ALA A 94 -3.60 10.61 18.66
C ALA A 94 -4.82 10.94 17.81
N THR A 95 -4.62 11.36 16.57
CA THR A 95 -5.71 11.59 15.62
C THR A 95 -6.07 10.28 14.94
N ARG A 96 -7.37 10.01 14.80
CA ARG A 96 -7.90 8.92 14.00
C ARG A 96 -8.95 9.46 13.04
N ALA A 97 -8.79 9.12 11.77
CA ALA A 97 -9.76 9.45 10.72
C ALA A 97 -10.41 8.17 10.18
N GLN A 98 -11.73 8.14 10.07
CA GLN A 98 -12.40 7.23 9.15
C GLN A 98 -12.30 7.82 7.75
N ALA A 99 -11.99 6.99 6.75
CA ALA A 99 -11.81 7.44 5.38
C ALA A 99 -12.77 6.70 4.44
N ASP A 100 -13.35 7.45 3.51
CA ASP A 100 -13.98 6.85 2.35
C ASP A 100 -12.90 6.13 1.53
N ARG A 101 -13.07 4.82 1.32
CA ARG A 101 -12.07 3.98 0.66
C ARG A 101 -11.87 4.36 -0.81
N VAL A 102 -12.94 4.79 -1.48
CA VAL A 102 -12.89 5.17 -2.90
C VAL A 102 -12.19 6.52 -3.03
N LEU A 103 -12.57 7.50 -2.22
CA LEU A 103 -11.94 8.82 -2.24
C LEU A 103 -10.45 8.73 -1.87
N TYR A 104 -10.07 7.93 -0.88
CA TYR A 104 -8.67 7.78 -0.50
C TYR A 104 -7.84 7.16 -1.62
N ARG A 105 -8.35 6.08 -2.22
CA ARG A 105 -7.72 5.41 -3.36
C ARG A 105 -7.54 6.37 -4.53
N ASN A 106 -8.58 7.15 -4.86
CA ASN A 106 -8.53 8.13 -5.94
C ASN A 106 -7.51 9.24 -5.63
N ALA A 107 -7.50 9.75 -4.39
CA ALA A 107 -6.54 10.77 -3.97
C ALA A 107 -5.09 10.28 -4.09
N ILE A 108 -4.80 9.04 -3.68
CA ILE A 108 -3.47 8.43 -3.85
C ILE A 108 -3.12 8.26 -5.32
N ARG A 109 -4.04 7.75 -6.13
CA ARG A 109 -3.83 7.57 -7.58
C ARG A 109 -3.47 8.90 -8.25
N GLU A 110 -4.24 9.94 -8.01
CA GLU A 110 -3.97 11.28 -8.55
C GLU A 110 -2.61 11.82 -8.12
N ILE A 111 -2.24 11.67 -6.84
CA ILE A 111 -0.93 12.11 -6.33
C ILE A 111 0.21 11.38 -7.05
N ILE A 112 0.07 10.07 -7.28
CA ILE A 112 1.07 9.25 -7.96
C ILE A 112 1.15 9.61 -9.45
N GLU A 113 0.01 9.68 -10.15
CA GLU A 113 -0.06 9.97 -11.59
C GLU A 113 0.44 11.38 -11.92
N ALA A 114 0.26 12.34 -11.01
CA ALA A 114 0.74 13.71 -11.19
C ALA A 114 2.21 13.92 -10.81
N GLN A 115 2.90 12.93 -10.23
CA GLN A 115 4.28 13.10 -9.74
C GLN A 115 5.29 13.08 -10.90
N PRO A 116 6.02 14.19 -11.16
CA PRO A 116 7.08 14.20 -12.17
C PRO A 116 8.18 13.19 -11.84
N GLY A 117 8.74 12.56 -12.87
CA GLY A 117 9.81 11.56 -12.72
C GLY A 117 9.32 10.17 -12.29
N LEU A 118 8.01 9.97 -12.09
CA LEU A 118 7.41 8.67 -11.75
C LEU A 118 6.63 8.13 -12.95
N SER A 119 7.00 6.95 -13.42
CA SER A 119 6.26 6.18 -14.43
C SER A 119 5.54 5.01 -13.78
N ILE A 120 4.35 4.67 -14.28
CA ILE A 120 3.55 3.54 -13.79
C ILE A 120 3.44 2.52 -14.93
N PHE A 121 3.70 1.26 -14.63
CA PHE A 121 3.54 0.18 -15.59
C PHE A 121 2.79 -1.00 -14.97
N GLN A 122 1.64 -1.33 -15.56
CA GLN A 122 0.75 -2.36 -15.06
C GLN A 122 1.20 -3.75 -15.52
N GLN A 123 2.13 -4.34 -14.79
CA GLN A 123 2.49 -5.74 -14.93
C GLN A 123 2.90 -6.37 -13.59
N PRO A 124 2.57 -7.65 -13.37
CA PRO A 124 3.18 -8.46 -12.33
C PRO A 124 4.69 -8.58 -12.55
N VAL A 125 5.44 -8.70 -11.47
CA VAL A 125 6.88 -9.03 -11.49
C VAL A 125 7.06 -10.46 -11.07
N ASP A 126 7.77 -11.23 -11.88
CA ASP A 126 8.03 -12.65 -11.64
C ASP A 126 9.46 -12.91 -11.18
N ASP A 127 10.43 -12.06 -11.53
CA ASP A 127 11.85 -12.22 -11.18
C ASP A 127 12.57 -10.87 -10.98
N LEU A 128 13.70 -10.92 -10.27
CA LEU A 128 14.67 -9.84 -10.14
C LEU A 128 15.89 -10.16 -11.00
N LEU A 129 16.31 -9.20 -11.82
CA LEU A 129 17.57 -9.30 -12.52
C LEU A 129 18.70 -9.05 -11.51
N VAL A 130 19.56 -10.06 -11.31
CA VAL A 130 20.72 -9.97 -10.41
C VAL A 130 21.98 -10.29 -11.20
N GLU A 131 22.90 -9.34 -11.27
CA GLU A 131 24.17 -9.45 -11.97
C GLU A 131 25.30 -9.29 -10.94
N GLN A 132 26.19 -10.29 -10.87
CA GLN A 132 27.34 -10.28 -9.94
C GLN A 132 26.96 -10.01 -8.47
N GLY A 133 25.81 -10.55 -8.03
CA GLY A 133 25.31 -10.39 -6.66
C GLY A 133 24.68 -9.03 -6.37
N ARG A 134 24.48 -8.17 -7.37
CA ARG A 134 23.78 -6.88 -7.25
C ARG A 134 22.50 -6.89 -8.07
N VAL A 135 21.47 -6.21 -7.57
CA VAL A 135 20.25 -6.02 -8.35
C VAL A 135 20.56 -5.12 -9.55
N ALA A 136 20.06 -5.49 -10.71
CA ALA A 136 20.19 -4.76 -11.96
C ALA A 136 18.83 -4.46 -12.60
N GLY A 137 17.73 -4.95 -12.03
CA GLY A 137 16.40 -4.69 -12.55
C GLY A 137 15.33 -5.67 -12.08
N ALA A 138 14.20 -5.65 -12.78
CA ALA A 138 13.06 -6.53 -12.56
C ALA A 138 12.56 -7.12 -13.89
N ILE A 139 12.05 -8.34 -13.84
CA ILE A 139 11.49 -9.05 -14.99
C ILE A 139 10.00 -9.26 -14.74
N THR A 140 9.19 -8.70 -15.62
CA THR A 140 7.74 -8.85 -15.56
C THR A 140 7.28 -10.24 -15.99
N GLN A 141 6.03 -10.58 -15.67
CA GLN A 141 5.41 -11.84 -16.11
C GLN A 141 5.41 -12.03 -17.63
N MET A 142 5.36 -10.94 -18.41
CA MET A 142 5.46 -11.00 -19.87
C MET A 142 6.90 -11.15 -20.39
N GLY A 143 7.90 -11.31 -19.52
CA GLY A 143 9.31 -11.42 -19.90
C GLY A 143 9.95 -10.11 -20.36
N LEU A 144 9.31 -8.96 -20.08
CA LEU A 144 9.89 -7.64 -20.29
C LEU A 144 10.81 -7.29 -19.12
N ILE A 145 12.03 -6.89 -19.45
CA ILE A 145 13.09 -6.54 -18.50
C ILE A 145 13.14 -5.02 -18.35
N PHE A 146 13.09 -4.54 -17.11
CA PHE A 146 13.35 -3.14 -16.76
C PHE A 146 14.63 -3.06 -15.94
N ARG A 147 15.57 -2.21 -16.37
CA ARG A 147 16.85 -2.02 -15.67
C ARG A 147 16.78 -0.89 -14.65
N ALA A 148 17.30 -1.17 -13.45
CA ALA A 148 17.58 -0.17 -12.42
C ALA A 148 18.60 -0.69 -11.40
N PRO A 149 19.48 0.17 -10.86
CA PRO A 149 20.44 -0.20 -9.83
C PRO A 149 19.78 -0.41 -8.45
N THR A 150 18.53 0.02 -8.27
CA THR A 150 17.79 -0.07 -7.00
C THR A 150 16.39 -0.63 -7.23
N VAL A 151 15.99 -1.59 -6.39
CA VAL A 151 14.63 -2.14 -6.38
C VAL A 151 14.06 -2.11 -4.95
N VAL A 152 12.85 -1.59 -4.80
CA VAL A 152 12.09 -1.60 -3.54
C VAL A 152 10.92 -2.58 -3.65
N LEU A 153 10.91 -3.60 -2.79
CA LEU A 153 9.85 -4.62 -2.76
C LEU A 153 8.76 -4.25 -1.75
N THR A 154 7.54 -4.00 -2.24
CA THR A 154 6.36 -3.67 -1.42
C THR A 154 5.17 -4.56 -1.77
N THR A 155 5.42 -5.88 -1.79
CA THR A 155 4.49 -6.91 -2.28
C THR A 155 3.26 -7.14 -1.38
N GLY A 156 3.20 -6.52 -0.20
CA GLY A 156 2.08 -6.65 0.73
C GLY A 156 1.72 -8.11 1.01
N THR A 157 0.44 -8.44 0.92
CA THR A 157 -0.10 -9.80 1.15
C THR A 157 -0.04 -10.71 -0.07
N PHE A 158 0.56 -10.28 -1.18
CA PHE A 158 0.51 -10.99 -2.47
C PHE A 158 1.56 -12.09 -2.60
N LEU A 159 2.74 -11.92 -1.98
CA LEU A 159 3.88 -12.83 -2.14
C LEU A 159 3.56 -14.22 -1.58
N GLY A 160 3.34 -15.22 -2.44
CA GLY A 160 2.88 -16.54 -2.02
C GLY A 160 1.58 -16.50 -1.20
N GLY A 161 0.71 -15.54 -1.50
CA GLY A 161 -0.53 -15.27 -0.76
C GLY A 161 -1.51 -16.44 -0.77
N LYS A 162 -2.15 -16.68 0.38
CA LYS A 162 -3.15 -17.72 0.58
C LYS A 162 -4.31 -17.18 1.40
N ILE A 163 -5.53 -17.37 0.92
CA ILE A 163 -6.77 -16.95 1.57
C ILE A 163 -7.34 -18.15 2.33
N HIS A 164 -7.80 -17.89 3.55
CA HIS A 164 -8.38 -18.89 4.45
C HIS A 164 -9.81 -18.48 4.81
N ILE A 165 -10.79 -19.32 4.50
CA ILE A 165 -12.21 -19.14 4.89
C ILE A 165 -12.68 -20.45 5.52
N GLY A 166 -12.80 -20.47 6.86
CA GLY A 166 -12.99 -21.72 7.59
C GLY A 166 -11.84 -22.70 7.31
N LEU A 167 -12.18 -23.89 6.83
CA LEU A 167 -11.22 -24.91 6.39
C LEU A 167 -10.83 -24.78 4.91
N GLN A 168 -11.55 -23.95 4.14
CA GLN A 168 -11.29 -23.74 2.73
C GLN A 168 -10.09 -22.82 2.53
N ASN A 169 -9.30 -23.15 1.53
CA ASN A 169 -8.06 -22.48 1.20
C ASN A 169 -8.00 -22.19 -0.29
N SER A 170 -7.65 -20.96 -0.67
CA SER A 170 -7.43 -20.58 -2.05
C SER A 170 -6.18 -19.73 -2.21
N SER A 171 -5.61 -19.72 -3.42
CA SER A 171 -4.46 -18.88 -3.76
C SER A 171 -4.96 -17.45 -4.01
N GLY A 172 -4.33 -16.45 -3.40
CA GLY A 172 -4.75 -15.05 -3.57
C GLY A 172 -3.97 -14.09 -2.69
N GLY A 173 -3.70 -12.88 -3.22
CA GLY A 173 -3.11 -11.79 -2.43
C GLY A 173 -4.16 -11.06 -1.61
N ARG A 174 -5.34 -10.86 -2.20
CA ARG A 174 -6.56 -10.34 -1.59
C ARG A 174 -7.75 -11.07 -2.22
N ALA A 175 -8.94 -10.94 -1.64
CA ALA A 175 -10.14 -11.51 -2.25
C ALA A 175 -10.34 -10.94 -3.66
N GLY A 176 -10.33 -11.82 -4.67
CA GLY A 176 -10.44 -11.46 -6.09
C GLY A 176 -9.11 -11.18 -6.80
N ASP A 177 -8.01 -10.96 -6.06
CA ASP A 177 -6.71 -10.63 -6.63
C ASP A 177 -5.75 -11.82 -6.62
N PRO A 178 -5.07 -12.13 -7.75
CA PRO A 178 -4.13 -13.24 -7.82
C PRO A 178 -2.89 -13.00 -6.92
N PRO A 179 -2.23 -14.07 -6.43
CA PRO A 179 -0.99 -13.94 -5.69
C PRO A 179 0.23 -13.84 -6.63
N SER A 180 1.34 -13.32 -6.10
CA SER A 180 2.65 -13.35 -6.77
C SER A 180 3.41 -14.62 -6.36
N ILE A 181 3.33 -15.66 -7.20
CA ILE A 181 3.92 -16.98 -6.91
C ILE A 181 5.37 -17.07 -7.39
N ALA A 182 5.65 -16.71 -8.64
CA ALA A 182 6.98 -16.81 -9.23
C ALA A 182 8.01 -15.99 -8.44
N LEU A 183 7.70 -14.71 -8.16
CA LEU A 183 8.56 -13.86 -7.35
C LEU A 183 8.80 -14.43 -5.94
N ALA A 184 7.80 -15.10 -5.35
CA ALA A 184 7.96 -15.73 -4.04
C ALA A 184 8.88 -16.95 -4.08
N GLN A 185 8.86 -17.72 -5.16
CA GLN A 185 9.80 -18.82 -5.37
C GLN A 185 11.21 -18.27 -5.57
N ARG A 186 11.34 -17.25 -6.42
CA ARG A 186 12.61 -16.59 -6.69
C ARG A 186 13.30 -16.06 -5.43
N LEU A 187 12.57 -15.37 -4.57
CA LEU A 187 13.14 -14.86 -3.31
C LEU A 187 13.56 -15.98 -2.34
N ARG A 188 12.98 -17.18 -2.43
CA ARG A 188 13.40 -18.34 -1.62
C ARG A 188 14.67 -19.02 -2.16
N GLU A 189 15.00 -18.83 -3.43
CA GLU A 189 16.27 -19.29 -4.01
C GLU A 189 17.45 -18.40 -3.58
N MET A 190 17.17 -17.20 -3.11
CA MET A 190 18.14 -16.25 -2.57
C MET A 190 18.42 -16.53 -1.08
N PRO A 191 19.54 -16.03 -0.50
CA PRO A 191 19.93 -16.31 0.88
C PRO A 191 19.08 -15.56 1.93
N PHE A 192 17.77 -15.43 1.70
CA PHE A 192 16.83 -14.81 2.62
C PHE A 192 16.16 -15.84 3.51
N ARG A 193 15.94 -15.48 4.79
CA ARG A 193 15.06 -16.24 5.68
C ARG A 193 13.63 -15.83 5.40
N VAL A 194 12.79 -16.80 5.01
CA VAL A 194 11.41 -16.54 4.61
C VAL A 194 10.45 -17.28 5.53
N ASP A 195 9.62 -16.53 6.23
CA ASP A 195 8.53 -17.03 7.08
C ASP A 195 7.16 -16.64 6.53
N ARG A 196 6.09 -17.18 7.14
CA ARG A 196 4.70 -16.84 6.80
C ARG A 196 3.98 -16.19 7.97
N LEU A 197 3.37 -15.05 7.70
CA LEU A 197 2.44 -14.38 8.62
C LEU A 197 1.00 -14.59 8.15
N LYS A 198 0.06 -14.52 9.10
CA LYS A 198 -1.37 -14.59 8.84
C LYS A 198 -2.10 -13.48 9.58
N THR A 199 -3.01 -12.81 8.88
CA THR A 199 -3.87 -11.75 9.41
C THR A 199 -5.30 -11.96 8.95
N GLY A 200 -6.28 -11.57 9.77
CA GLY A 200 -7.70 -11.60 9.43
C GLY A 200 -8.25 -10.22 9.04
N THR A 201 -9.37 -10.22 8.32
CA THR A 201 -10.23 -9.04 8.13
C THR A 201 -11.66 -9.44 8.50
N PRO A 202 -12.45 -8.55 9.14
CA PRO A 202 -13.86 -8.84 9.39
C PRO A 202 -14.65 -8.97 8.08
N PRO A 203 -15.81 -9.65 8.09
CA PRO A 203 -16.72 -9.65 6.95
C PRO A 203 -17.18 -8.23 6.61
N ARG A 204 -17.65 -8.05 5.38
CA ARG A 204 -18.36 -6.83 4.96
C ARG A 204 -19.85 -7.13 5.01
N ILE A 205 -20.61 -6.29 5.69
CA ILE A 205 -22.06 -6.43 5.87
C ILE A 205 -22.78 -5.33 5.10
N ASP A 206 -23.99 -5.63 4.60
CA ASP A 206 -24.84 -4.62 3.97
C ASP A 206 -25.44 -3.72 5.07
N ALA A 207 -25.24 -2.41 4.97
CA ALA A 207 -25.76 -1.47 5.96
C ALA A 207 -27.30 -1.54 6.06
N ARG A 208 -28.00 -1.89 4.97
CA ARG A 208 -29.47 -2.01 4.96
C ARG A 208 -29.99 -3.20 5.77
N SER A 209 -29.13 -4.18 6.07
CA SER A 209 -29.49 -5.33 6.89
C SER A 209 -29.16 -5.16 8.38
N VAL A 210 -28.70 -3.97 8.79
CA VAL A 210 -28.34 -3.67 10.19
C VAL A 210 -29.41 -2.75 10.79
N ASP A 211 -29.99 -3.16 11.92
CA ASP A 211 -30.81 -2.28 12.74
C ASP A 211 -29.91 -1.41 13.62
N PHE A 212 -29.80 -0.12 13.27
CA PHE A 212 -29.00 0.86 14.03
C PHE A 212 -29.76 1.49 15.20
N SER A 213 -31.08 1.27 15.34
CA SER A 213 -31.93 1.99 16.30
C SER A 213 -31.56 1.77 17.77
N SER A 214 -30.91 0.65 18.09
CA SER A 214 -30.48 0.28 19.44
C SER A 214 -28.98 0.48 19.68
N LEU A 215 -28.25 1.03 18.72
CA LEU A 215 -26.80 1.23 18.80
C LEU A 215 -26.45 2.67 19.18
N GLU A 216 -25.38 2.83 19.96
CA GLU A 216 -24.85 4.15 20.30
C GLU A 216 -24.08 4.73 19.11
N GLU A 217 -24.51 5.89 18.62
CA GLU A 217 -23.78 6.64 17.61
C GLU A 217 -22.52 7.28 18.21
N GLN A 218 -21.43 7.25 17.45
CA GLN A 218 -20.17 7.89 17.85
C GLN A 218 -19.70 8.85 16.77
N TRP A 219 -19.98 10.13 16.98
CA TRP A 219 -19.64 11.21 16.07
C TRP A 219 -18.16 11.62 16.13
N GLY A 220 -17.72 12.35 15.11
CA GLY A 220 -16.42 13.02 15.09
C GLY A 220 -16.33 14.16 16.11
N ASP A 221 -15.14 14.71 16.29
CA ASP A 221 -14.99 15.94 17.07
C ASP A 221 -15.51 17.13 16.22
N SER A 222 -16.15 18.11 16.87
CA SER A 222 -16.75 19.27 16.20
C SER A 222 -15.71 20.19 15.54
N ASP A 223 -14.57 20.36 16.20
CA ASP A 223 -13.39 21.01 15.64
C ASP A 223 -12.45 19.92 15.13
N ALA A 224 -12.49 19.68 13.82
CA ALA A 224 -11.65 18.65 13.21
C ALA A 224 -10.14 19.01 13.36
N PRO A 225 -9.31 18.09 13.89
CA PRO A 225 -7.88 18.29 14.11
C PRO A 225 -7.00 18.12 12.86
#